data_AF-A0A2G2GHS6-F1
#
_entry.id   AF-A0A2G2GHS6-F1
#
_cell.length_a   1.000
_cell.length_b   1.000
_cell.length_c   1.000
_cell.angle_alpha   90.00
_cell.angle_beta   90.00
_cell.angle_gamma   90.00
#
_symmetry.space_group_name_H-M   'P 1'
#
loop_
_entity.id
_entity.type
_entity.pdbx_description
1 polymer ?
#
loop_
_entity_poly.entity_id
_entity_poly.type
_entity_poly.pdbx_seq_one_letter_code
_entity_poly.pdbx_strand_id
1 'polypeptide(L)'
;MQLAPDFAHVMSALTIWLTDQPNLNWDVINLGHAPHKLFSPLTELAGHRLTRAHYFPLTTTALLWSRPGAQRFVQTSGQIFAPVDHFFRKWCATHNGGLDLSPAIVSPSGAPSDIDDTTQTRQNTGYFWREFKRQSTTYAYAGYHNIRFKPFGPQA
;
A
#
# COMPACT_ATOMS: atom_id res chain seq x y z
N MET A 1 -3.54 15.34 10.32
CA MET A 1 -4.25 14.10 9.95
C MET A 1 -5.72 14.23 10.32
N GLN A 2 -6.62 13.69 9.51
CA GLN A 2 -8.06 13.61 9.80
C GLN A 2 -8.52 12.15 9.63
N LEU A 3 -9.40 11.70 10.50
CA LEU A 3 -10.00 10.37 10.44
C LEU A 3 -11.38 10.46 9.78
N ALA A 4 -11.74 9.45 9.00
CA ALA A 4 -13.10 9.32 8.49
C ALA A 4 -14.11 9.15 9.66
N PRO A 5 -15.36 9.64 9.53
CA PRO A 5 -16.36 9.53 10.59
C PRO A 5 -16.64 8.10 11.07
N ASP A 6 -16.49 7.13 10.17
CA ASP A 6 -16.70 5.70 10.38
C ASP A 6 -15.41 4.93 10.68
N PHE A 7 -14.28 5.61 10.90
CA PHE A 7 -12.97 5.00 11.11
C PHE A 7 -12.98 3.82 12.10
N ALA A 8 -13.62 3.99 13.26
CA ALA A 8 -13.67 2.93 14.28
C ALA A 8 -14.44 1.69 13.80
N HIS A 9 -15.53 1.89 13.04
CA HIS A 9 -16.33 0.79 12.49
C HIS A 9 -15.53 0.02 11.43
N VAL A 10 -14.89 0.73 10.51
CA VAL A 10 -14.04 0.13 9.47
C VAL A 10 -12.85 -0.60 10.07
N MET A 11 -12.17 -0.01 11.07
CA MET A 11 -11.05 -0.65 11.76
C MET A 11 -11.46 -1.92 12.51
N SER A 12 -12.65 -1.93 13.12
CA SER A 12 -13.19 -3.12 13.76
C SER A 12 -13.46 -4.22 12.74
N ALA A 13 -14.15 -3.90 11.63
CA ALA A 13 -14.43 -4.85 10.55
C ALA A 13 -13.14 -5.42 9.92
N LEU A 14 -12.16 -4.55 9.67
CA LEU A 14 -10.86 -4.93 9.15
C LEU A 14 -10.12 -5.86 10.10
N THR A 15 -10.08 -5.55 11.40
CA THR A 15 -9.37 -6.38 12.39
C THR A 15 -10.00 -7.75 12.51
N ILE A 16 -11.34 -7.82 12.59
CA ILE A 16 -12.08 -9.09 12.63
C ILE A 16 -11.75 -9.94 11.39
N TRP A 17 -11.88 -9.35 10.20
CA TRP A 17 -11.59 -10.08 8.96
C TRP A 17 -10.14 -10.54 8.89
N LEU A 18 -9.16 -9.73 9.29
CA LEU A 18 -7.75 -10.13 9.30
C LEU A 18 -7.49 -11.29 10.28
N THR A 19 -8.17 -11.32 11.43
CA THR A 19 -8.08 -12.41 12.40
C THR A 19 -8.68 -13.70 11.84
N ASP A 20 -9.74 -13.62 11.05
CA ASP A 20 -10.40 -14.76 10.41
C ASP A 20 -9.65 -15.30 9.18
N GLN A 21 -8.55 -14.65 8.78
CA GLN A 21 -7.71 -15.07 7.65
C GLN A 21 -6.29 -15.43 8.09
N PRO A 22 -6.08 -16.51 8.88
CA PRO A 22 -4.75 -16.86 9.43
C PRO A 22 -3.72 -17.20 8.36
N ASN A 23 -4.16 -17.61 7.16
CA ASN A 23 -3.29 -17.93 6.03
C ASN A 23 -3.01 -16.73 5.11
N LEU A 24 -3.57 -15.56 5.42
CA LEU A 24 -3.30 -14.34 4.68
C LEU A 24 -1.90 -13.85 5.00
N ASN A 25 -0.96 -14.04 4.08
CA ASN A 25 0.34 -13.41 4.19
C ASN A 25 0.21 -11.90 3.93
N TRP A 26 0.38 -11.07 4.96
CA TRP A 26 0.41 -9.61 4.83
C TRP A 26 1.40 -8.97 5.82
N ASP A 27 1.98 -7.85 5.40
CA ASP A 27 3.00 -7.09 6.14
C ASP A 27 2.44 -5.75 6.63
N VAL A 28 1.86 -4.99 5.70
CA VAL A 28 1.45 -3.61 5.92
C VAL A 28 0.23 -3.27 5.09
N ILE A 29 -0.66 -2.46 5.65
CA ILE A 29 -1.84 -1.91 4.99
C ILE A 29 -1.71 -0.40 4.89
N ASN A 30 -1.94 0.17 3.70
CA ASN A 30 -2.09 1.61 3.54
C ASN A 30 -3.54 2.01 3.83
N LEU A 31 -3.74 2.85 4.85
CA LEU A 31 -5.06 3.39 5.24
C LEU A 31 -5.28 4.82 4.73
N GLY A 32 -4.22 5.44 4.20
CA GLY A 32 -4.20 6.84 3.78
C GLY A 32 -4.29 7.06 2.27
N HIS A 33 -4.12 6.00 1.48
CA HIS A 33 -4.12 6.10 0.02
C HIS A 33 -4.61 4.81 -0.63
N ALA A 34 -5.56 4.94 -1.57
CA ALA A 34 -6.08 3.84 -2.37
C ALA A 34 -5.05 3.37 -3.43
N PRO A 35 -5.14 2.12 -3.94
CA PRO A 35 -4.25 1.65 -4.98
C PRO A 35 -4.55 2.39 -6.28
N HIS A 36 -3.48 2.73 -7.00
CA HIS A 36 -3.62 3.32 -8.32
C HIS A 36 -3.61 2.26 -9.44
N LYS A 37 -2.78 1.22 -9.34
CA LYS A 37 -2.61 0.18 -10.37
C LYS A 37 -2.03 -1.11 -9.78
N LEU A 38 -2.19 -2.22 -10.50
CA LEU A 38 -1.70 -3.55 -10.14
C LEU A 38 -2.12 -3.93 -8.71
N PHE A 39 -3.42 -4.16 -8.56
CA PHE A 39 -4.04 -4.61 -7.33
C PHE A 39 -5.04 -5.72 -7.62
N SER A 40 -5.38 -6.51 -6.61
CA SER A 40 -6.42 -7.52 -6.70
C SER A 40 -7.37 -7.41 -5.52
N PRO A 41 -8.70 -7.39 -5.73
CA PRO A 41 -9.65 -7.30 -4.62
C PRO A 41 -9.54 -8.52 -3.71
N LEU A 42 -9.65 -8.29 -2.39
CA LEU A 42 -9.72 -9.35 -1.39
C LEU A 42 -11.14 -9.51 -0.86
N THR A 43 -11.75 -8.42 -0.42
CA THR A 43 -13.10 -8.41 0.15
C THR A 43 -13.63 -6.96 0.27
N GLU A 44 -14.90 -6.83 0.62
CA GLU A 44 -15.57 -5.57 0.96
C GLU A 44 -15.86 -5.59 2.47
N LEU A 45 -15.55 -4.49 3.17
CA LEU A 45 -15.61 -4.34 4.61
C LEU A 45 -16.23 -2.98 4.93
N ALA A 46 -17.40 -2.93 5.57
CA ALA A 46 -17.99 -1.67 6.04
C ALA A 46 -18.06 -0.55 4.97
N GLY A 47 -18.31 -0.89 3.70
CA GLY A 47 -18.35 0.08 2.60
C GLY A 47 -16.99 0.42 1.96
N HIS A 48 -15.92 -0.26 2.39
CA HIS A 48 -14.57 -0.13 1.85
C HIS A 48 -14.07 -1.43 1.25
N ARG A 49 -13.34 -1.31 0.15
CA ARG A 49 -12.68 -2.43 -0.49
C ARG A 49 -11.28 -2.61 0.07
N LEU A 50 -11.01 -3.80 0.62
CA LEU A 50 -9.66 -4.23 0.94
C LEU A 50 -9.06 -4.89 -0.30
N THR A 51 -7.86 -4.46 -0.71
CA THR A 51 -7.17 -5.05 -1.85
C THR A 51 -5.76 -5.52 -1.50
N ARG A 52 -5.28 -6.48 -2.29
CA ARG A 52 -3.88 -6.83 -2.39
C ARG A 52 -3.18 -5.79 -3.25
N ALA A 53 -2.29 -5.03 -2.64
CA ALA A 53 -1.57 -3.93 -3.25
C ALA A 53 -0.24 -4.42 -3.86
N HIS A 54 -0.27 -5.13 -5.00
CA HIS A 54 0.95 -5.63 -5.63
C HIS A 54 1.92 -4.52 -6.01
N TYR A 55 1.39 -3.33 -6.30
CA TYR A 55 2.14 -2.10 -6.47
C TYR A 55 1.71 -1.07 -5.42
N PHE A 56 2.28 -1.19 -4.21
CA PHE A 56 1.88 -0.46 -3.02
C PHE A 56 1.76 1.07 -3.27
N PRO A 57 0.74 1.75 -2.69
CA PRO A 57 0.56 3.19 -2.85
C PRO A 57 1.79 3.99 -2.39
N LEU A 58 2.05 5.13 -3.04
CA LEU A 58 3.00 6.11 -2.49
C LEU A 58 2.28 6.86 -1.36
N THR A 59 3.07 7.47 -0.48
CA THR A 59 2.65 8.04 0.81
C THR A 59 2.38 7.02 1.91
N THR A 60 2.73 7.42 3.14
CA THR A 60 2.71 6.59 4.34
C THR A 60 1.95 7.29 5.47
N THR A 61 0.98 8.14 5.12
CA THR A 61 0.18 8.96 6.05
C THR A 61 -0.42 8.15 7.19
N ALA A 62 -0.92 6.96 6.89
CA ALA A 62 -1.39 6.01 7.88
C ALA A 62 -1.12 4.57 7.40
N LEU A 63 -0.37 3.83 8.22
CA LEU A 63 -0.03 2.45 7.97
C LEU A 63 -0.49 1.59 9.14
N LEU A 64 -1.10 0.45 8.84
CA LEU A 64 -1.34 -0.62 9.79
C LEU A 64 -0.35 -1.75 9.54
N TRP A 65 0.31 -2.24 10.58
CA TRP A 65 1.31 -3.29 10.47
C TRP A 65 0.83 -4.60 11.06
N SER A 66 1.13 -5.70 10.38
CA SER A 66 1.16 -6.99 11.04
C SER A 66 2.39 -7.03 11.95
N ARG A 67 2.28 -7.69 13.11
CA ARG A 67 3.43 -7.88 14.01
C ARG A 67 4.64 -8.50 13.28
N PRO A 68 4.51 -9.59 12.51
CA PRO A 68 5.66 -10.14 11.78
C PRO A 68 6.15 -9.23 10.65
N GLY A 69 5.27 -8.47 10.00
CA GLY A 69 5.64 -7.49 8.97
C GLY A 69 6.47 -6.35 9.53
N ALA A 70 6.07 -5.78 10.67
CA ALA A 70 6.83 -4.75 11.38
C ALA A 70 8.22 -5.27 11.79
N GLN A 71 8.31 -6.50 12.29
CA GLN A 71 9.58 -7.10 12.68
C GLN A 71 10.52 -7.28 11.46
N ARG A 72 10.01 -7.83 10.35
CA ARG A 72 10.77 -7.95 9.10
C ARG A 72 11.25 -6.58 8.59
N PHE A 73 10.39 -5.57 8.66
CA PHE A 73 10.73 -4.21 8.27
C PHE A 73 11.90 -3.67 9.11
N VAL A 74 11.82 -3.76 10.44
CA VAL A 74 12.89 -3.28 11.34
C VAL A 74 14.20 -4.04 11.10
N GLN A 75 14.15 -5.34 10.80
CA GLN A 75 15.34 -6.14 10.47
C GLN A 75 15.97 -5.73 9.14
N THR A 76 15.18 -5.20 8.21
CA THR A 76 15.63 -4.82 6.84
C THR A 76 15.89 -3.32 6.70
N SER A 77 15.45 -2.49 7.65
CA SER A 77 15.46 -1.02 7.56
C SER A 77 16.85 -0.38 7.63
N GLY A 78 17.91 -1.15 7.91
CA GLY A 78 19.30 -0.69 7.80
C GLY A 78 19.74 -0.34 6.37
N GLN A 79 18.92 -0.69 5.35
CA GLN A 79 19.21 -0.46 3.93
C GLN A 79 18.12 0.38 3.23
N ILE A 80 17.56 1.40 3.90
CA ILE A 80 16.67 2.35 3.23
C ILE A 80 17.49 3.15 2.20
N PHE A 81 17.41 2.74 0.94
CA PHE A 81 18.18 3.31 -0.19
C PHE A 81 17.41 4.36 -1.01
N ALA A 82 16.16 4.64 -0.62
CA ALA A 82 15.22 5.54 -1.28
C ALA A 82 14.26 6.12 -0.23
N PRO A 83 13.44 7.13 -0.56
CA PRO A 83 12.31 7.53 0.29
C PRO A 83 11.49 6.32 0.74
N VAL A 84 11.05 6.33 1.99
CA VAL A 84 10.50 5.14 2.65
C VAL A 84 9.28 4.54 1.94
N ASP A 85 8.47 5.39 1.30
CA ASP A 85 7.32 4.99 0.49
C ASP A 85 7.73 4.28 -0.81
N HIS A 86 8.79 4.74 -1.48
CA HIS A 86 9.41 4.04 -2.60
C HIS A 86 10.05 2.71 -2.18
N PHE A 87 10.67 2.68 -1.00
CA PHE A 87 11.17 1.44 -0.41
C PHE A 87 10.01 0.46 -0.18
N PHE A 88 8.92 0.87 0.46
CA PHE A 88 7.75 0.02 0.69
C PHE A 88 7.16 -0.50 -0.60
N ARG A 89 7.04 0.34 -1.61
CA ARG A 89 6.58 -0.10 -2.93
C ARG A 89 7.43 -1.22 -3.49
N LYS A 90 8.76 -1.10 -3.47
CA LYS A 90 9.64 -2.17 -3.95
C LYS A 90 9.51 -3.42 -3.07
N TRP A 91 9.54 -3.24 -1.75
CA TRP A 91 9.50 -4.32 -0.77
C TRP A 91 8.19 -5.12 -0.81
N CYS A 92 7.05 -4.44 -0.88
CA CYS A 92 5.74 -5.06 -1.02
C CYS A 92 5.54 -5.69 -2.40
N ALA A 93 6.10 -5.11 -3.47
CA ALA A 93 6.07 -5.75 -4.78
C ALA A 93 6.86 -7.07 -4.78
N THR A 94 8.02 -7.14 -4.09
CA THR A 94 8.83 -8.36 -4.05
C THR A 94 8.27 -9.44 -3.13
N HIS A 95 7.66 -9.08 -2.00
CA HIS A 95 7.14 -10.04 -1.00
C HIS A 95 5.63 -10.27 -1.09
N ASN A 96 4.93 -9.47 -1.89
CA ASN A 96 3.49 -9.48 -2.05
C ASN A 96 2.68 -9.29 -0.75
N GLY A 97 3.28 -8.67 0.26
CA GLY A 97 2.68 -8.48 1.59
C GLY A 97 1.89 -7.18 1.77
N GLY A 98 1.87 -6.29 0.77
CA GLY A 98 1.17 -5.02 0.85
C GLY A 98 -0.34 -5.15 0.64
N LEU A 99 -1.12 -4.45 1.47
CA LEU A 99 -2.57 -4.27 1.34
C LEU A 99 -2.92 -2.78 1.31
N ASP A 100 -4.13 -2.46 0.87
CA ASP A 100 -4.68 -1.11 0.96
C ASP A 100 -6.19 -1.13 1.14
N LEU A 101 -6.72 0.02 1.58
CA LEU A 101 -8.14 0.23 1.77
C LEU A 101 -8.64 1.37 0.87
N SER A 102 -9.74 1.13 0.17
CA SER A 102 -10.36 2.10 -0.75
C SER A 102 -11.86 2.20 -0.50
N PRO A 103 -12.42 3.38 -0.19
CA PRO A 103 -11.75 4.67 0.01
C PRO A 103 -10.77 4.68 1.20
N ALA A 104 -9.89 5.68 1.28
CA ALA A 104 -8.99 5.85 2.42
C ALA A 104 -9.78 6.31 3.66
N ILE A 105 -9.44 5.79 4.85
CA ILE A 105 -10.07 6.15 6.14
C ILE A 105 -9.26 7.16 6.95
N VAL A 106 -8.06 7.49 6.48
CA VAL A 106 -7.22 8.55 7.03
C VAL A 106 -6.82 9.49 5.91
N SER A 107 -6.93 10.80 6.16
CA SER A 107 -6.50 11.83 5.21
C SER A 107 -5.50 12.80 5.85
N PRO A 108 -4.65 13.47 5.06
CA PRO A 108 -3.88 14.61 5.53
C PRO A 108 -4.82 15.68 6.12
N SER A 109 -4.35 16.49 7.08
CA SER A 109 -5.19 17.54 7.70
C SER A 109 -5.47 18.75 6.80
N GLY A 110 -4.95 18.77 5.57
CA GLY A 110 -4.97 19.95 4.70
C GLY A 110 -4.02 21.06 5.15
N ALA A 111 -3.10 20.78 6.10
CA ALA A 111 -2.04 21.71 6.44
C ALA A 111 -1.13 21.91 5.21
N PRO A 112 -0.70 23.15 4.93
CA PRO A 112 0.20 23.42 3.81
C PRO A 112 1.48 22.59 3.97
N SER A 113 1.88 21.93 2.88
CA SER A 113 3.13 21.19 2.80
C SER A 113 4.23 22.14 2.35
N ASP A 114 5.20 22.42 3.22
CA ASP A 114 6.38 23.25 2.88
C ASP A 114 7.23 22.67 1.73
N ILE A 115 7.00 21.40 1.38
CA ILE A 115 7.71 20.70 0.29
C ILE A 115 7.02 20.96 -1.06
N ASP A 116 5.72 21.21 -1.10
CA ASP A 116 4.98 21.34 -2.37
C ASP A 116 5.33 22.64 -3.12
N ASP A 117 5.65 23.71 -2.40
CA ASP A 117 5.93 25.05 -2.94
C ASP A 117 7.24 25.15 -3.76
N THR A 118 8.11 24.13 -3.73
CA THR A 118 9.39 24.13 -4.46
C THR A 118 9.41 23.26 -5.72
N THR A 119 8.32 22.54 -6.03
CA THR A 119 8.30 21.57 -7.15
C THR A 119 7.83 22.20 -8.46
N GLN A 120 8.73 22.85 -9.21
CA GLN A 120 8.48 23.14 -10.62
C GLN A 120 8.56 21.84 -11.45
N THR A 121 7.40 21.29 -11.82
CA THR A 121 7.30 20.04 -12.59
C THR A 121 7.67 20.23 -14.07
N ARG A 122 8.98 20.29 -14.39
CA ARG A 122 9.46 20.09 -15.78
C ARG A 122 9.53 18.60 -16.07
N GLN A 123 8.42 18.01 -16.53
CA GLN A 123 8.42 16.64 -17.03
C GLN A 123 9.08 16.57 -18.41
N ASN A 124 10.37 16.23 -18.44
CA ASN A 124 11.06 15.89 -19.68
C ASN A 124 10.92 14.38 -19.94
N THR A 125 10.72 13.95 -21.19
CA THR A 125 10.63 12.54 -21.61
C THR A 125 11.77 11.67 -21.08
N GLY A 126 12.97 12.24 -20.91
CA GLY A 126 14.10 11.53 -20.29
C GLY A 126 13.89 11.13 -18.81
N TYR A 127 13.13 11.92 -18.05
CA TYR A 127 12.77 11.59 -16.66
C TYR A 127 11.85 10.35 -16.60
N PHE A 128 10.87 10.28 -17.51
CA PHE A 128 9.98 9.12 -17.61
C PHE A 128 10.75 7.83 -17.85
N TRP A 129 11.69 7.81 -18.82
CA TRP A 129 12.50 6.62 -19.09
C TRP A 129 13.42 6.24 -17.93
N ARG A 130 13.99 7.22 -17.23
CA ARG A 130 14.82 6.97 -16.05
C ARG A 130 14.00 6.38 -14.91
N GLU A 131 12.82 6.91 -14.65
CA GLU A 131 11.91 6.41 -13.62
C GLU A 131 11.35 5.03 -13.97
N PHE A 132 10.98 4.82 -15.23
CA PHE A 132 10.57 3.50 -15.72
C PHE A 132 11.69 2.47 -15.55
N LYS A 133 12.93 2.80 -15.96
CA LYS A 133 14.09 1.92 -15.77
C LYS A 133 14.31 1.60 -14.29
N ARG A 134 14.21 2.60 -13.40
CA ARG A 134 14.36 2.43 -11.95
C ARG A 134 13.30 1.52 -11.35
N GLN A 135 12.06 1.66 -11.80
CA GLN A 135 10.90 0.94 -11.26
C GLN A 135 10.57 -0.35 -12.02
N SER A 136 11.27 -0.65 -13.10
CA SER A 136 10.99 -1.78 -14.01
C SER A 136 10.93 -3.11 -13.27
N THR A 137 11.88 -3.37 -12.37
CA THR A 137 11.90 -4.56 -11.51
C THR A 137 10.66 -4.64 -10.62
N THR A 138 10.28 -3.53 -9.98
CA THR A 138 9.06 -3.43 -9.18
C THR A 138 7.82 -3.73 -10.01
N TYR A 139 7.71 -3.19 -11.23
CA TYR A 139 6.61 -3.50 -12.14
C TYR A 139 6.56 -4.97 -12.53
N ALA A 140 7.72 -5.59 -12.79
CA ALA A 140 7.78 -7.01 -13.14
C ALA A 140 7.26 -7.90 -11.99
N TYR A 141 7.72 -7.66 -10.76
CA TYR A 141 7.23 -8.39 -9.58
C TYR A 141 5.73 -8.14 -9.34
N ALA A 142 5.30 -6.88 -9.37
CA ALA A 142 3.90 -6.53 -9.16
C ALA A 142 2.98 -7.15 -10.21
N GLY A 143 3.37 -7.11 -11.49
CA GLY A 143 2.64 -7.73 -12.59
C GLY A 143 2.59 -9.25 -12.47
N TYR A 144 3.71 -9.88 -12.13
CA TYR A 144 3.78 -11.32 -11.87
C TYR A 144 2.81 -11.74 -10.75
N HIS A 145 2.80 -11.02 -9.64
CA HIS A 145 1.90 -11.32 -8.53
C HIS A 145 0.44 -11.04 -8.86
N ASN A 146 0.15 -9.98 -9.61
CA ASN A 146 -1.21 -9.64 -10.01
C ASN A 146 -1.81 -10.69 -10.96
N ILE A 147 -1.03 -11.20 -11.91
CA ILE A 147 -1.46 -12.26 -12.84
C ILE A 147 -1.65 -13.60 -12.12
N ARG A 148 -0.77 -13.93 -11.16
CA ARG A 148 -0.85 -15.20 -10.42
C ARG A 148 -1.77 -15.15 -9.21
N PHE A 149 -2.36 -14.00 -8.91
CA PHE A 149 -3.21 -13.84 -7.75
C PHE A 149 -4.47 -14.70 -7.92
N LYS A 150 -4.63 -15.70 -7.06
CA LYS A 150 -5.88 -16.41 -6.90
C LYS A 150 -6.61 -15.76 -5.72
N PRO A 151 -7.77 -15.12 -5.93
CA PRO A 151 -8.55 -14.64 -4.80
C PRO A 151 -8.85 -15.82 -3.87
N PHE A 152 -8.98 -15.54 -2.57
CA PHE A 152 -9.64 -16.48 -1.68
C PHE A 152 -11.00 -16.79 -2.32
N GLY A 153 -11.28 -18.07 -2.56
CA GLY A 153 -12.50 -18.49 -3.24
C GLY A 153 -13.74 -17.89 -2.57
N PRO A 154 -14.88 -17.84 -3.28
CA PRO A 154 -16.11 -17.28 -2.70
C PRO A 154 -16.37 -17.93 -1.35
N GLN A 155 -16.51 -17.10 -0.31
CA GLN A 155 -17.07 -17.55 0.95
C GLN A 155 -18.53 -17.89 0.66
N ALA A 156 -18.87 -19.18 0.76
CA ALA A 156 -20.22 -19.71 0.59
C ALA A 156 -21.16 -19.22 1.70
#